data_AF-A0A9D4GUU5-F1
#
_entry.id   AF-A0A9D4GUU5-F1
#
_cell.length_a   1.000
_cell.length_b   1.000
_cell.length_c   1.000
_cell.angle_alpha   90.00
_cell.angle_beta   90.00
_cell.angle_gamma   90.00
#
_symmetry.space_group_name_H-M   'P 1'
#
loop_
_entity.id
_entity.type
_entity.pdbx_description
1 polymer ?
#
loop_
_entity_poly.entity_id
_entity_poly.type
_entity_poly.pdbx_seq_one_letter_code
_entity_poly.pdbx_strand_id
1 'polypeptide(L)'
;MVTDQIHCVLFRNDAATVGDIPQKLVDKKHSFQKLVNLKGIPQVVLLTKVDLACKEVASNITNVFKSKEIEAAVDKASNPLGLPRNHALPVKNYETEMELDDNISILALMALRQVLHFAEDYIQVFRTN
;
A
#
# COMPACT_ATOMS: atom_id res chain seq x y z
N MET A 1 -25.00 -8.74 6.85
CA MET A 1 -24.39 -7.67 7.67
C MET A 1 -22.87 -7.84 7.65
N VAL A 2 -22.10 -6.75 7.61
CA VAL A 2 -20.64 -6.81 7.82
C VAL A 2 -20.42 -6.87 9.34
N THR A 3 -19.60 -7.80 9.81
CA THR A 3 -19.32 -7.96 11.25
C THR A 3 -18.27 -6.95 11.71
N ASP A 4 -18.25 -6.60 13.00
CA ASP A 4 -17.23 -5.69 13.55
C ASP A 4 -15.90 -6.43 13.75
N GLN A 5 -15.15 -6.57 12.66
CA GLN A 5 -13.83 -7.22 12.62
C GLN A 5 -12.92 -6.62 11.54
N ILE A 6 -11.66 -7.04 11.52
CA ILE A 6 -10.69 -6.63 10.51
C ILE A 6 -10.93 -7.42 9.22
N HIS A 7 -11.24 -6.74 8.12
CA HIS A 7 -11.47 -7.34 6.80
C HIS A 7 -10.31 -7.16 5.83
N CYS A 8 -9.42 -6.21 6.10
CA CYS A 8 -8.19 -5.97 5.34
C CYS A 8 -7.19 -5.23 6.22
N VAL A 9 -5.90 -5.56 6.08
CA VAL A 9 -4.80 -4.88 6.77
C VAL A 9 -3.97 -4.08 5.78
N LEU A 10 -3.75 -2.81 6.09
CA LEU A 10 -2.93 -1.92 5.28
C LEU A 10 -1.64 -1.58 6.03
N PHE A 11 -0.49 -1.96 5.47
CA PHE A 11 0.81 -1.54 5.96
C PHE A 11 1.20 -0.22 5.31
N ARG A 12 1.31 0.85 6.09
CA ARG A 12 1.89 2.10 5.59
C ARG A 12 3.42 1.97 5.50
N ASN A 13 3.96 2.21 4.30
CA ASN A 13 5.39 2.37 4.04
C ASN A 13 5.64 3.74 3.37
N ASP A 14 6.81 4.30 3.68
CA ASP A 14 7.28 5.55 3.07
C ASP A 14 8.26 5.17 1.96
N ALA A 15 7.96 5.54 0.71
CA ALA A 15 8.80 5.23 -0.44
C ALA A 15 10.20 5.82 -0.32
N ALA A 16 10.33 7.00 0.31
CA ALA A 16 11.60 7.69 0.45
C ALA A 16 12.52 7.02 1.48
N THR A 17 11.96 6.26 2.42
CA THR A 17 12.73 5.63 3.52
C THR A 17 12.53 4.11 3.59
N VAL A 18 11.92 3.48 2.58
CA VAL A 18 11.58 2.04 2.61
C VAL A 18 12.82 1.14 2.72
N GLY A 19 13.98 1.63 2.29
CA GLY A 19 15.27 0.94 2.44
C GLY A 19 15.91 1.08 3.82
N ASP A 20 15.47 2.05 4.63
CA ASP A 20 16.16 2.49 5.85
C ASP A 20 15.31 2.26 7.11
N ILE A 21 14.43 1.26 7.07
CA ILE A 21 13.55 0.92 8.18
C ILE A 21 14.36 0.15 9.24
N PRO A 22 14.36 0.57 10.52
CA PRO A 22 15.02 -0.17 11.59
C PRO A 22 14.56 -1.63 11.66
N GLN A 23 15.53 -2.56 11.77
CA GLN A 23 15.25 -4.01 11.78
C GLN A 23 14.17 -4.40 12.80
N LYS A 24 14.18 -3.79 13.99
CA LYS A 24 13.17 -4.02 15.04
C LYS A 24 11.74 -3.73 14.58
N LEU A 25 11.54 -2.75 13.69
CA LEU A 25 10.22 -2.44 13.12
C LEU A 25 9.85 -3.43 12.00
N VAL A 26 10.83 -3.88 11.21
CA VAL A 26 10.64 -4.95 10.22
C VAL A 26 10.18 -6.23 10.91
N ASP A 27 10.85 -6.63 11.99
CA ASP A 27 10.52 -7.85 12.74
C ASP A 27 9.11 -7.79 13.35
N LYS A 28 8.71 -6.62 13.86
CA LYS A 28 7.36 -6.38 14.38
C LYS A 28 6.30 -6.48 13.27
N LYS A 29 6.53 -5.83 12.12
CA LYS A 29 5.63 -5.91 10.96
C LYS A 29 5.50 -7.35 10.48
N HIS A 30 6.61 -8.09 10.39
CA HIS A 30 6.62 -9.49 9.96
C HIS A 30 5.90 -10.42 10.96
N SER A 31 6.09 -10.21 12.27
CA SER A 31 5.38 -10.97 13.29
C SER A 31 3.87 -10.74 13.23
N PHE A 32 3.45 -9.49 13.00
CA PHE A 32 2.04 -9.15 12.78
C PHE A 32 1.50 -9.75 11.49
N GLN A 33 2.24 -9.65 10.37
CA GLN A 33 1.88 -10.23 9.07
C GLN A 33 1.61 -11.73 9.15
N LYS A 34 2.39 -12.47 9.95
CA LYS A 34 2.16 -13.90 10.18
C LYS A 34 0.82 -14.16 10.86
N LEU A 35 0.45 -13.37 11.86
CA LEU A 35 -0.84 -13.49 12.54
C LEU A 35 -2.01 -13.19 11.59
N VAL A 36 -1.85 -12.19 10.71
CA VAL A 36 -2.85 -11.81 9.71
C VAL A 36 -3.02 -12.90 8.66
N ASN A 37 -1.93 -13.50 8.19
CA ASN A 37 -1.94 -14.66 7.27
C ASN A 37 -2.67 -15.87 7.87
N LEU A 38 -2.45 -16.18 9.15
CA LEU A 38 -3.13 -17.30 9.83
C LEU A 38 -4.66 -17.12 9.85
N LYS A 39 -5.14 -15.87 9.81
CA LYS A 39 -6.57 -15.55 9.72
C LYS A 39 -7.09 -15.43 8.28
N GLY A 40 -6.22 -15.62 7.28
CA GLY A 40 -6.54 -15.44 5.86
C GLY A 40 -6.94 -13.99 5.51
N ILE A 41 -6.67 -13.02 6.39
CA ILE A 41 -7.06 -11.63 6.17
C ILE A 41 -6.17 -11.05 5.06
N PRO A 42 -6.74 -10.39 4.03
CA PRO A 42 -5.97 -9.82 2.95
C PRO A 42 -5.10 -8.65 3.45
N GLN A 43 -3.94 -8.52 2.83
CA GLN A 43 -2.91 -7.56 3.22
C GLN A 43 -2.46 -6.74 2.01
N VAL A 44 -2.33 -5.45 2.23
CA VAL A 44 -1.95 -4.45 1.23
C VAL A 44 -0.88 -3.54 1.82
N VAL A 45 0.04 -3.03 1.00
CA VAL A 45 0.97 -1.98 1.38
C VAL A 45 0.52 -0.67 0.75
N LEU A 46 0.33 0.37 1.55
CA LEU A 46 0.22 1.73 1.05
C LEU A 46 1.61 2.35 1.02
N LEU A 47 2.14 2.54 -0.19
CA LEU A 47 3.46 3.11 -0.42
C LEU A 47 3.32 4.63 -0.65
N THR A 48 3.47 5.39 0.42
CA THR A 48 3.30 6.85 0.46
C THR A 48 4.56 7.60 0.05
N LYS A 49 4.45 8.91 -0.20
CA LYS A 49 5.59 9.83 -0.46
C LYS A 49 6.43 9.44 -1.68
N VAL A 50 5.76 8.94 -2.71
CA VAL A 50 6.37 8.54 -3.98
C VAL A 50 7.01 9.73 -4.71
N ASP A 51 6.47 10.92 -4.52
CA ASP A 51 7.00 12.19 -5.00
C ASP A 51 8.29 12.59 -4.28
N LEU A 52 8.42 12.33 -2.97
CA LEU A 52 9.67 12.59 -2.26
C LEU A 52 10.76 11.56 -2.61
N ALA A 53 10.37 10.34 -2.98
CA ALA A 53 11.28 9.27 -3.34
C ALA A 53 11.85 9.42 -4.77
N CYS A 54 11.11 10.04 -5.69
CA CYS A 54 11.52 10.14 -7.10
C CYS A 54 11.19 11.52 -7.70
N LYS A 55 12.24 12.22 -8.17
CA LYS A 55 12.11 13.55 -8.79
C LYS A 55 11.23 13.56 -10.04
N GLU A 56 11.26 12.48 -10.83
CA GLU A 56 10.41 12.34 -12.01
C GLU A 56 8.93 12.32 -11.62
N VAL A 57 8.61 11.62 -10.52
CA VAL A 57 7.25 11.53 -9.97
C VAL A 57 6.83 12.84 -9.27
N ALA A 58 7.78 13.52 -8.61
CA ALA A 58 7.54 14.84 -8.04
C ALA A 58 7.13 15.86 -9.13
N SER A 59 7.80 15.81 -10.28
CA SER A 59 7.52 16.67 -11.43
C SER A 59 6.23 16.29 -12.13
N ASN A 60 5.97 14.99 -12.27
CA ASN A 60 4.75 14.47 -12.89
C ASN A 60 4.33 13.15 -12.25
N ILE A 61 3.28 13.23 -11.41
CA ILE A 61 2.77 12.09 -10.64
C ILE A 61 2.28 10.92 -11.52
N THR A 62 1.95 11.17 -12.80
CA THR A 62 1.55 10.11 -13.75
C THR A 62 2.69 9.15 -14.09
N ASN A 63 3.94 9.48 -13.74
CA ASN A 63 5.11 8.63 -13.92
C ASN A 63 5.29 7.61 -12.77
N VAL A 64 4.41 7.60 -11.76
CA VAL A 64 4.52 6.70 -10.60
C VAL A 64 4.67 5.22 -10.97
N PHE A 65 3.98 4.76 -12.02
CA PHE A 65 4.05 3.37 -12.50
C PHE A 65 5.10 3.16 -13.62
N LYS A 66 5.85 4.20 -13.99
CA LYS A 66 6.89 4.16 -15.03
C LYS A 66 8.31 4.31 -14.45
N SER A 67 8.44 4.95 -13.29
CA SER A 67 9.72 5.16 -12.61
C SER A 67 10.27 3.85 -12.05
N LYS A 68 11.54 3.57 -12.38
CA LYS A 68 12.29 2.41 -11.85
C LYS A 68 12.54 2.52 -10.35
N GLU A 69 12.70 3.74 -9.85
CA GLU A 69 12.88 4.04 -8.43
C GLU A 69 11.63 3.65 -7.62
N ILE A 70 10.44 3.98 -8.13
CA ILE A 70 9.18 3.56 -7.49
C ILE A 70 8.95 2.07 -7.61
N GLU A 71 9.27 1.47 -8.76
CA GLU A 71 9.26 0.02 -8.94
C GLU A 71 10.15 -0.68 -7.91
N ALA A 72 11.38 -0.20 -7.67
CA ALA A 72 12.25 -0.75 -6.64
C ALA A 72 11.71 -0.51 -5.22
N ALA A 73 11.06 0.63 -4.98
CA ALA A 73 10.42 0.92 -3.69
C ALA A 73 9.23 -0.02 -3.43
N VAL A 74 8.46 -0.37 -4.46
CA VAL A 74 7.40 -1.40 -4.41
C VAL A 74 8.00 -2.74 -3.98
N ASP A 75 9.09 -3.19 -4.62
CA ASP A 75 9.73 -4.47 -4.27
C ASP A 75 10.24 -4.48 -2.82
N LYS A 76 10.92 -3.41 -2.39
CA LYS A 76 11.40 -3.25 -1.01
C LYS A 76 10.26 -3.27 0.01
N ALA A 77 9.09 -2.79 -0.39
CA ALA A 77 7.91 -2.71 0.46
C ALA A 77 7.15 -4.04 0.56
N SER A 78 7.04 -4.78 -0.55
CA SER A 78 6.22 -6.00 -0.64
C SER A 78 6.98 -7.28 -0.27
N ASN A 79 8.25 -7.39 -0.68
CA ASN A 79 9.03 -8.63 -0.52
C ASN A 79 9.18 -9.08 0.94
N PRO A 80 9.47 -8.19 1.93
CA PRO A 80 9.59 -8.60 3.32
C PRO A 80 8.28 -9.12 3.93
N LEU A 81 7.14 -8.76 3.34
CA LEU A 81 5.81 -9.20 3.74
C LEU A 81 5.34 -10.41 2.91
N GLY A 82 6.14 -10.91 1.98
CA GLY A 82 5.77 -12.01 1.08
C GLY A 82 4.56 -11.69 0.20
N LEU A 83 4.29 -10.39 -0.04
CA LEU A 83 3.15 -9.95 -0.84
C LEU A 83 3.55 -9.80 -2.31
N PRO A 84 2.66 -10.12 -3.27
CA PRO A 84 2.90 -9.83 -4.67
C PRO A 84 2.90 -8.32 -4.90
N ARG A 85 3.62 -7.87 -5.93
CA ARG A 85 3.85 -6.44 -6.21
C ARG A 85 2.55 -5.64 -6.38
N ASN A 86 1.50 -6.24 -6.94
CA ASN A 86 0.19 -5.60 -7.10
C ASN A 86 -0.55 -5.35 -5.78
N HIS A 87 -0.05 -5.83 -4.64
CA HIS A 87 -0.56 -5.48 -3.31
C HIS A 87 0.17 -4.26 -2.72
N ALA A 88 1.25 -3.77 -3.33
CA ALA A 88 1.86 -2.50 -2.95
C ALA A 88 1.32 -1.40 -3.85
N LEU A 89 0.61 -0.46 -3.24
CA LEU A 89 -0.14 0.60 -3.91
C LEU A 89 0.59 1.92 -3.71
N PRO A 90 1.30 2.43 -4.74
CA PRO A 90 1.92 3.75 -4.70
C PRO A 90 0.86 4.83 -4.63
N VAL A 91 0.97 5.72 -3.65
CA VAL A 91 0.07 6.86 -3.47
C VAL A 91 0.87 8.11 -3.10
N LYS A 92 0.35 9.26 -3.50
CA LYS A 92 0.77 10.56 -3.00
C LYS A 92 -0.35 11.12 -2.13
N ASN A 93 0.02 11.64 -0.96
CA ASN A 93 -0.91 12.37 -0.11
C ASN A 93 -0.92 13.85 -0.50
N TYR A 94 -2.05 14.51 -0.30
CA TYR A 94 -2.10 15.97 -0.31
C TYR A 94 -1.33 16.51 0.90
N GLU A 95 -0.34 17.35 0.64
CA GLU A 95 0.49 17.95 1.69
C GLU A 95 0.81 19.42 1.40
N THR A 96 1.18 19.73 0.16
CA THR A 96 1.61 21.09 -0.24
C THR A 96 0.69 21.75 -1.26
N GLU A 97 -0.23 20.97 -1.83
CA GLU A 97 -1.20 21.44 -2.80
C GLU A 97 -2.32 22.23 -2.11
N MET A 98 -2.65 23.39 -2.67
CA MET A 98 -3.75 24.22 -2.19
C MET A 98 -5.11 23.75 -2.74
N GLU A 99 -5.12 23.22 -3.96
CA GLU A 99 -6.30 22.70 -4.65
C GLU A 99 -6.17 21.20 -4.91
N LEU A 100 -7.29 20.55 -5.21
CA LEU A 100 -7.29 19.14 -5.61
C LEU A 100 -6.59 18.98 -6.96
N ASP A 101 -5.76 17.95 -7.06
CA ASP A 101 -5.14 17.52 -8.30
C ASP A 101 -5.79 16.20 -8.76
N ASP A 102 -6.23 16.16 -10.01
CA ASP A 102 -6.95 15.00 -10.53
C ASP A 102 -6.08 13.73 -10.52
N ASN A 103 -4.79 13.85 -10.81
CA ASN A 103 -3.90 12.69 -10.88
C ASN A 103 -3.59 12.14 -9.47
N ILE A 104 -3.39 13.01 -8.48
CA ILE A 104 -3.27 12.60 -7.08
C ILE A 104 -4.56 11.91 -6.62
N SER A 105 -5.72 12.49 -6.94
CA SER A 105 -7.03 11.93 -6.60
C SER A 105 -7.26 10.57 -7.26
N ILE A 106 -6.92 10.43 -8.54
CA ILE A 106 -7.02 9.16 -9.27
C ILE A 106 -6.17 8.09 -8.59
N LEU A 107 -4.93 8.38 -8.20
CA LEU A 107 -4.08 7.42 -7.49
C LEU A 107 -4.68 6.99 -6.15
N ALA A 108 -5.15 7.96 -5.34
CA ALA A 108 -5.77 7.66 -4.06
C ALA A 108 -7.05 6.81 -4.22
N LEU A 109 -7.90 7.14 -5.19
CA LEU A 109 -9.13 6.42 -5.48
C LEU A 109 -8.86 5.02 -6.04
N MET A 110 -7.85 4.85 -6.89
CA MET A 110 -7.41 3.54 -7.36
C MET A 110 -6.95 2.66 -6.20
N ALA A 111 -6.15 3.21 -5.29
CA ALA A 111 -5.68 2.48 -4.12
C ALA A 111 -6.84 2.09 -3.19
N LEU A 112 -7.75 3.03 -2.91
CA LEU A 112 -8.95 2.77 -2.10
C LEU A 112 -9.84 1.69 -2.73
N ARG A 113 -10.10 1.78 -4.04
CA ARG A 113 -10.89 0.77 -4.77
C ARG A 113 -10.26 -0.62 -4.65
N GLN A 114 -8.94 -0.71 -4.80
CA GLN A 114 -8.25 -2.00 -4.68
C GLN A 114 -8.35 -2.58 -3.26
N VAL A 115 -8.22 -1.75 -2.23
CA VAL A 115 -8.40 -2.15 -0.82
C VAL A 115 -9.84 -2.62 -0.57
N LEU A 116 -10.83 -1.92 -1.12
CA LEU A 116 -12.23 -2.31 -1.01
C LEU A 116 -12.49 -3.67 -1.66
N HIS A 117 -11.96 -3.92 -2.86
CA HIS A 117 -12.07 -5.23 -3.51
C HIS A 117 -11.49 -6.34 -2.63
N PHE A 118 -10.30 -6.16 -2.06
CA PHE A 118 -9.71 -7.15 -1.14
C PHE A 118 -10.61 -7.41 0.08
N ALA A 119 -11.16 -6.37 0.69
CA ALA A 119 -12.05 -6.50 1.84
C ALA A 119 -13.38 -7.18 1.46
N GLU A 120 -13.96 -6.86 0.30
CA GLU A 120 -15.19 -7.45 -0.22
C GLU A 120 -15.01 -8.93 -0.55
N ASP A 121 -13.93 -9.30 -1.23
CA ASP A 121 -13.58 -10.69 -1.55
C ASP A 121 -13.46 -11.51 -0.26
N TYR A 122 -12.79 -10.98 0.76
CA TYR A 122 -12.70 -11.62 2.07
C TYR A 122 -14.07 -11.81 2.72
N ILE A 123 -14.92 -10.77 2.73
CA ILE A 123 -16.27 -10.86 3.30
C ILE A 123 -17.13 -11.88 2.55
N GLN A 124 -17.01 -11.99 1.22
CA GLN A 124 -17.80 -12.93 0.42
C GLN A 124 -17.42 -14.39 0.73
N VAL A 125 -16.12 -14.71 0.79
CA VAL A 125 -15.64 -16.06 1.14
C VAL A 125 -16.12 -16.50 2.52
N PHE A 126 -16.15 -15.59 3.50
CA PHE A 126 -16.65 -15.87 4.85
C PHE A 126 -18.18 -16.02 4.93
N ARG A 127 -18.93 -15.59 3.91
CA ARG A 127 -20.39 -15.79 3.86
C ARG A 127 -20.79 -17.13 3.26
N THR A 128 -19.90 -17.78 2.51
CA THR A 128 -20.16 -19.05 1.82
C THR A 128 -19.70 -20.29 2.59
N ASN A 129 -19.05 -20.11 3.74
CA ASN A 129 -18.67 -21.15 4.69
C ASN A 129 -19.50 -21.04 5.98
#